data_AF-A0A7C8Z628-F1
#
_entry.id   AF-A0A7C8Z628-F1
#
_cell.length_a   1.000
_cell.length_b   1.000
_cell.length_c   1.000
_cell.angle_alpha   90.00
_cell.angle_beta   90.00
_cell.angle_gamma   90.00
#
_symmetry.space_group_name_H-M   'P 1'
#
loop_
_entity.id
_entity.type
_entity.pdbx_description
1 polymer ?
#
loop_
_entity_poly.entity_id
_entity_poly.type
_entity_poly.pdbx_seq_one_letter_code
_entity_poly.pdbx_strand_id
1 'polypeptide(L)'
;MLFPGDLAFRVVAVLIFVVFPAGFLVFRRKWRIAAARRAEINRLLVLASEEAARAEVEASVGYSVTYAVPLARHCAVCYNPTHNRCARCKSVHYCSGKCQIIHWRQGHKDECHPSPP
;
A
#
# COMPACT_ATOMS: atom_id res chain seq x y z
N MET A 1 5.10 -74.18 -27.98
CA MET A 1 4.13 -73.27 -28.64
C MET A 1 3.89 -72.09 -27.70
N LEU A 2 4.54 -70.96 -27.94
CA LEU A 2 4.22 -69.70 -27.25
C LEU A 2 3.21 -68.97 -28.14
N PHE A 3 1.95 -68.95 -27.73
CA PHE A 3 0.90 -68.26 -28.48
C PHE A 3 1.19 -66.74 -28.44
N PRO A 4 1.01 -66.02 -29.56
CA PRO A 4 1.19 -64.56 -29.62
C PRO A 4 0.41 -63.78 -28.55
N GLY A 5 -0.67 -64.35 -28.00
CA GLY A 5 -1.48 -63.76 -26.94
C GLY A 5 -0.86 -63.78 -25.53
N ASP A 6 0.11 -64.65 -25.23
CA ASP A 6 0.72 -64.74 -23.90
C ASP A 6 1.63 -63.53 -23.60
N LEU A 7 2.39 -63.06 -24.60
CA LEU A 7 3.19 -61.85 -24.47
C LEU A 7 2.33 -60.60 -24.29
N ALA A 8 1.26 -60.47 -25.08
CA ALA A 8 0.32 -59.35 -24.98
C ALA A 8 -0.37 -59.32 -23.61
N PHE A 9 -0.81 -60.48 -23.11
CA PHE A 9 -1.43 -60.60 -21.79
C PHE A 9 -0.47 -60.20 -20.66
N ARG A 10 0.80 -60.62 -20.72
CA ARG A 10 1.83 -60.25 -19.74
C ARG A 10 2.12 -58.74 -19.75
N VAL A 11 2.20 -58.13 -20.93
CA VAL A 11 2.41 -56.67 -21.04
C VAL A 11 1.23 -55.91 -20.44
N VAL A 12 -0.01 -56.31 -20.75
CA VAL A 12 -1.22 -55.69 -20.19
C VAL A 12 -1.26 -55.86 -18.67
N ALA A 13 -0.91 -57.04 -18.15
CA ALA A 13 -0.83 -57.27 -16.72
C ALA A 13 0.21 -56.37 -16.04
N VAL A 14 1.40 -56.19 -16.61
CA VAL A 14 2.42 -55.28 -16.05
C VAL A 14 1.97 -53.82 -16.07
N LEU A 15 1.31 -53.37 -17.14
CA LEU A 15 0.77 -52.00 -17.21
C LEU A 15 -0.29 -51.76 -16.12
N ILE A 16 -1.21 -52.71 -15.92
CA ILE A 16 -2.32 -52.57 -14.97
C ILE A 16 -1.87 -52.76 -13.52
N PHE A 17 -1.02 -53.76 -13.23
CA PHE A 17 -0.67 -54.10 -11.86
C PHE A 17 0.59 -53.39 -11.35
N VAL A 18 1.43 -52.85 -12.23
CA VAL A 18 2.69 -52.21 -11.84
C VAL A 18 2.72 -50.74 -12.22
N VAL A 19 2.50 -50.42 -13.50
CA VAL A 19 2.67 -49.04 -14.00
C VAL A 19 1.56 -48.13 -13.48
N PHE A 20 0.30 -48.56 -13.56
CA PHE A 20 -0.84 -47.76 -13.11
C PHE A 20 -0.81 -47.49 -11.59
N PRO A 21 -0.57 -48.48 -10.70
CA PRO A 21 -0.47 -48.25 -9.26
C PRO A 21 0.75 -47.39 -8.91
N ALA A 22 1.90 -47.61 -9.55
CA ALA A 22 3.08 -46.76 -9.34
C ALA A 22 2.80 -45.30 -9.75
N GLY A 23 2.18 -45.08 -10.91
CA GLY A 23 1.78 -43.76 -11.39
C GLY A 23 0.78 -43.09 -10.43
N PHE A 24 -0.22 -43.83 -9.97
CA PHE A 24 -1.19 -43.34 -8.99
C PHE A 24 -0.54 -42.95 -7.66
N LEU A 25 0.40 -43.75 -7.15
CA LEU A 25 1.15 -43.42 -5.92
C LEU A 25 2.02 -42.16 -6.10
N VAL A 26 2.69 -42.02 -7.24
CA VAL A 26 3.48 -40.83 -7.58
C VAL A 26 2.57 -39.60 -7.65
N PHE A 27 1.43 -39.70 -8.34
CA PHE A 27 0.45 -38.63 -8.44
C PHE A 27 -0.07 -38.21 -7.05
N ARG A 28 -0.50 -39.16 -6.21
CA ARG A 28 -0.95 -38.88 -4.84
C ARG A 28 0.14 -38.25 -3.99
N ARG A 29 1.40 -38.69 -4.12
CA ARG A 29 2.53 -38.10 -3.39
C ARG A 29 2.74 -36.66 -3.83
N LYS A 30 2.73 -36.40 -5.15
CA LYS A 30 2.88 -35.05 -5.70
C LYS A 30 1.73 -34.14 -5.30
N TRP A 31 0.50 -34.64 -5.33
CA TRP A 31 -0.69 -33.92 -4.88
C TRP A 31 -0.58 -33.51 -3.41
N ARG A 32 -0.21 -34.43 -2.51
CA ARG A 32 -0.03 -34.11 -1.08
C ARG A 32 1.05 -33.06 -0.85
N ILE A 33 2.17 -33.16 -1.56
CA ILE A 33 3.26 -32.17 -1.47
C ILE A 33 2.79 -30.80 -1.99
N ALA A 34 2.07 -30.78 -3.13
CA ALA A 34 1.53 -29.55 -3.70
C ALA A 34 0.48 -28.91 -2.79
N ALA A 35 -0.40 -29.72 -2.19
CA ALA A 35 -1.40 -29.26 -1.22
C ALA A 35 -0.75 -28.63 0.02
N ALA A 36 0.32 -29.24 0.55
CA ALA A 36 1.07 -28.67 1.68
C ALA A 36 1.73 -27.33 1.33
N ARG A 37 2.35 -27.22 0.15
CA ARG A 37 2.95 -25.95 -0.33
C ARG A 37 1.90 -24.87 -0.57
N ARG A 38 0.72 -25.25 -1.06
CA ARG A 38 -0.39 -24.32 -1.31
C ARG A 38 -0.91 -23.67 -0.03
N ALA A 39 -0.94 -24.40 1.08
CA ALA A 39 -1.36 -23.84 2.36
C ALA A 39 -0.43 -22.71 2.82
N GLU A 40 0.89 -22.91 2.73
CA GLU A 40 1.87 -21.89 3.08
C GLU A 40 1.78 -20.68 2.14
N ILE A 41 1.65 -20.91 0.83
CA ILE A 41 1.47 -19.83 -0.16
C ILE A 41 0.21 -19.02 0.16
N ASN A 42 -0.91 -19.67 0.45
CA ASN A 42 -2.16 -18.97 0.80
C ASN A 42 -1.99 -18.15 2.09
N ARG A 43 -1.28 -18.69 3.10
CA ARG A 43 -0.98 -17.97 4.34
C ARG A 43 -0.14 -16.72 4.09
N LEU A 44 0.94 -16.85 3.34
CA LEU A 44 1.82 -15.73 2.96
C LEU A 44 1.08 -14.69 2.12
N LEU A 45 0.18 -15.12 1.23
CA LEU A 45 -0.67 -14.22 0.43
C LEU A 45 -1.56 -13.34 1.32
N VAL A 46 -2.18 -13.91 2.35
CA VAL A 46 -3.01 -13.15 3.29
C VAL A 46 -2.16 -12.11 4.02
N LEU A 47 -1.01 -12.52 4.57
CA LEU A 47 -0.08 -11.61 5.25
C LEU A 47 0.39 -10.48 4.34
N ALA A 48 0.82 -10.81 3.11
CA ALA A 48 1.24 -9.82 2.13
C ALA A 48 0.11 -8.85 1.74
N SER A 49 -1.13 -9.33 1.64
CA SER A 49 -2.29 -8.47 1.35
C SER A 49 -2.61 -7.52 2.51
N GLU A 50 -2.48 -7.99 3.75
CA GLU A 50 -2.65 -7.15 4.94
C GLU A 50 -1.54 -6.10 5.05
N GLU A 51 -0.29 -6.49 4.78
CA GLU A 51 0.86 -5.58 4.74
C GLU A 51 0.72 -4.52 3.64
N ALA A 52 0.28 -4.91 2.44
CA ALA A 52 0.01 -3.98 1.35
C ALA A 52 -1.10 -2.99 1.73
N ALA A 53 -2.21 -3.45 2.31
CA ALA A 53 -3.28 -2.58 2.77
C ALA A 53 -2.80 -1.59 3.85
N ARG A 54 -1.95 -2.02 4.79
CA ARG A 54 -1.33 -1.13 5.79
C ARG A 54 -0.44 -0.09 5.14
N ALA A 55 0.40 -0.50 4.18
CA ALA A 55 1.29 0.41 3.46
C ALA A 55 0.53 1.45 2.63
N GLU A 56 -0.57 1.06 2.00
CA GLU A 56 -1.46 1.98 1.27
C GLU A 56 -2.08 3.04 2.20
N VAL A 57 -2.55 2.62 3.39
CA VAL A 57 -3.09 3.54 4.39
C VAL A 57 -2.00 4.49 4.90
N GLU A 58 -0.82 3.98 5.26
CA GLU A 58 0.29 4.80 5.73
C GLU A 58 0.76 5.81 4.65
N ALA A 59 0.85 5.37 3.40
CA ALA A 59 1.16 6.24 2.27
C ALA A 59 0.09 7.33 2.06
N SER A 60 -1.19 6.98 2.18
CA SER A 60 -2.30 7.94 2.05
C SER A 60 -2.31 8.98 3.19
N VAL A 61 -2.00 8.57 4.42
CA VAL A 61 -1.89 9.46 5.58
C VAL A 61 -0.65 10.35 5.44
N GLY A 62 0.49 9.78 5.06
CA GLY A 62 1.72 10.54 4.80
C GLY A 62 1.51 11.59 3.72
N TYR A 63 0.80 11.25 2.64
CA TYR A 63 0.38 12.19 1.61
C TYR A 63 -0.56 13.27 2.19
N SER A 64 -1.63 12.90 2.91
CA SER A 64 -2.55 13.87 3.51
C SER A 64 -1.83 14.84 4.46
N VAL A 65 -0.97 14.35 5.34
CA VAL A 65 -0.18 15.16 6.27
C VAL A 65 0.80 16.07 5.53
N THR A 66 1.52 15.56 4.53
CA THR A 66 2.46 16.37 3.73
C THR A 66 1.76 17.42 2.87
N TYR A 67 0.47 17.30 2.57
CA TYR A 67 -0.31 18.34 1.87
C TYR A 67 -1.08 19.26 2.82
N ALA A 68 -1.46 18.79 4.00
CA ALA A 68 -2.11 19.61 5.03
C ALA A 68 -1.13 20.59 5.72
N VAL A 69 0.09 20.14 6.00
CA VAL A 69 1.12 20.93 6.70
C VAL A 69 1.62 22.17 5.91
N PRO A 70 1.83 22.12 4.58
CA PRO A 70 2.25 23.29 3.80
C PRO A 70 1.17 24.37 3.63
N LEU A 71 -0.11 24.04 3.86
CA LEU A 71 -1.23 24.95 3.58
C LEU A 71 -1.75 25.68 4.81
N ALA A 72 -1.54 25.12 6.02
CA ALA A 72 -2.00 25.73 7.26
C ALA A 72 -1.09 26.89 7.69
N ARG A 73 -1.24 28.04 7.04
CA ARG A 73 -0.72 29.31 7.57
C ARG A 73 -1.62 29.76 8.72
N HIS A 74 -1.02 30.18 9.82
CA HIS A 74 -1.76 30.56 11.02
C HIS A 74 -1.82 32.07 11.15
N CYS A 75 -2.92 32.56 11.74
CA CYS A 75 -3.09 33.97 12.05
C CYS A 75 -2.02 34.42 13.06
N ALA A 76 -1.31 35.51 12.76
CA ALA A 76 -0.29 36.06 13.66
C ALA A 76 -0.82 36.55 15.02
N VAL A 77 -2.15 36.69 15.17
CA VAL A 77 -2.78 37.19 16.40
C VAL A 77 -3.45 36.07 17.20
N CYS A 78 -4.28 35.25 16.56
CA CYS A 78 -5.10 34.26 17.25
C CYS A 78 -4.79 32.82 16.87
N TYR A 79 -3.80 32.59 16.01
CA TYR A 79 -3.36 31.26 15.57
C TYR A 79 -4.40 30.39 14.87
N ASN A 80 -5.58 30.92 14.53
CA ASN A 80 -6.53 30.19 13.68
C ASN A 80 -5.96 30.01 12.25
N PRO A 81 -6.19 28.85 11.59
CA PRO A 81 -5.82 28.64 10.20
C PRO A 81 -6.41 29.70 9.27
N THR A 82 -5.61 30.15 8.30
CA THR A 82 -6.01 31.18 7.33
C THR A 82 -5.25 31.06 6.02
N HIS A 83 -5.88 31.47 4.92
CA HIS A 83 -5.24 31.62 3.62
C HIS A 83 -4.90 33.09 3.31
N ASN A 84 -5.45 34.03 4.07
CA ASN A 84 -5.31 35.47 3.83
C ASN A 84 -3.98 35.97 4.35
N ARG A 85 -3.27 36.74 3.51
CA ARG A 85 -1.96 37.30 3.79
C ARG A 85 -1.98 38.81 3.65
N CYS A 86 -1.03 39.49 4.29
CA CYS A 86 -0.81 40.92 4.06
C CYS A 86 -0.56 41.18 2.58
N ALA A 87 -1.34 42.07 1.96
CA ALA A 87 -1.22 42.36 0.53
C ALA A 87 0.15 42.96 0.14
N ARG A 88 0.81 43.64 1.08
CA ARG A 88 2.10 44.30 0.87
C ARG A 88 3.28 43.33 0.97
N CYS A 89 3.51 42.76 2.15
CA CYS A 89 4.67 41.89 2.39
C CYS A 89 4.46 40.44 1.99
N LYS A 90 3.20 39.97 1.92
CA LYS A 90 2.80 38.57 1.65
C LYS A 90 3.37 37.51 2.61
N SER A 91 4.15 37.91 3.62
CA SER A 91 4.81 37.02 4.58
C SER A 91 3.96 36.68 5.81
N VAL A 92 3.11 37.61 6.26
CA VAL A 92 2.26 37.43 7.47
C VAL A 92 0.81 37.15 7.09
N HIS A 93 0.14 36.28 7.85
CA HIS A 93 -1.23 35.84 7.61
C HIS A 93 -2.21 36.25 8.72
N TYR A 94 -3.46 36.50 8.34
CA TYR A 94 -4.52 36.94 9.26
C TYR A 94 -5.82 36.20 8.97
N CYS A 95 -6.55 35.76 10.00
CA CYS A 95 -7.87 35.13 9.80
C CYS A 95 -8.97 36.16 9.46
N SER A 96 -8.74 37.44 9.74
CA SER A 96 -9.70 38.55 9.52
C SER A 96 -9.00 39.90 9.45
N GLY A 97 -9.68 40.90 8.89
CA GLY A 97 -9.22 42.30 8.90
C GLY A 97 -9.02 42.86 10.31
N LYS A 98 -9.82 42.40 11.30
CA LYS A 98 -9.63 42.77 12.71
C LYS A 98 -8.25 42.33 13.23
N CYS A 99 -7.85 41.09 12.95
CA CYS A 99 -6.53 40.61 13.34
C CYS A 99 -5.40 41.35 12.61
N GLN A 100 -5.60 41.70 11.33
CA GLN A 100 -4.65 42.52 10.59
C GLN A 100 -4.47 43.89 11.25
N ILE A 101 -5.55 44.59 11.61
CA ILE A 101 -5.49 45.91 12.27
C ILE A 101 -4.80 45.83 13.63
N ILE A 102 -5.10 44.81 14.42
CA ILE A 102 -4.47 44.60 15.74
C ILE A 102 -2.96 44.42 15.56
N HIS A 103 -2.52 43.50 14.70
CA HIS A 103 -1.10 43.24 14.46
C HIS A 103 -0.38 44.45 13.83
N TRP A 104 -1.08 45.19 12.95
CA TRP A 104 -0.59 46.44 12.37
C TRP A 104 -0.23 47.46 13.45
N ARG A 105 -1.10 47.65 14.44
CA ARG A 105 -0.88 48.58 15.56
C ARG A 105 0.21 48.10 16.51
N GLN A 106 0.41 46.78 16.63
CA GLN A 106 1.43 46.17 17.48
C GLN A 106 2.86 46.29 16.94
N GLY A 107 3.05 46.82 15.72
CA GLY A 107 4.39 47.08 15.18
C GLY A 107 4.59 46.59 13.74
N HIS A 108 3.69 45.75 13.20
CA HIS A 108 3.86 45.25 11.84
C HIS A 108 3.97 46.37 10.79
N LYS A 109 3.36 47.54 11.04
CA LYS A 109 3.48 48.71 10.17
C LYS A 109 4.93 49.16 9.92
N ASP A 110 5.78 48.98 10.92
CA ASP A 110 7.17 49.46 10.93
C ASP A 110 8.11 48.44 10.24
N GLU A 111 7.70 47.16 10.21
CA GLU A 111 8.46 46.04 9.63
C GLU A 111 7.91 45.58 8.26
N CYS A 112 6.79 46.15 7.79
CA CYS A 112 6.12 45.69 6.57
C CYS A 112 6.78 46.22 5.30
N HIS A 113 7.59 45.37 4.66
CA HIS A 113 8.24 45.66 3.37
C HIS A 113 7.63 44.86 2.21
N PRO A 114 7.56 45.41 0.99
CA PRO A 114 7.09 44.68 -0.19
C PRO A 114 7.94 43.42 -0.46
N SER A 115 7.30 42.33 -0.88
CA SER A 115 8.05 41.15 -1.35
C SER A 115 8.80 41.50 -2.65
N PRO A 116 10.09 41.15 -2.80
CA PRO A 116 10.78 41.29 -4.09
C PRO A 116 10.03 40.50 -5.19
N PRO A 117 10.08 40.98 -6.44
CA PRO A 117 9.42 40.35 -7.58
C PRO A 117 9.98 38.97 -7.92
#